data_AF-A0A7X7TI80-F1
#
_entry.id   AF-A0A7X7TI80-F1
#
_cell.length_a   1.000
_cell.length_b   1.000
_cell.length_c   1.000
_cell.angle_alpha   90.00
_cell.angle_beta   90.00
_cell.angle_gamma   90.00
#
_symmetry.space_group_name_H-M   'P 1'
#
loop_
_entity.id
_entity.type
_entity.pdbx_description
1 polymer ?
#
loop_
_entity_poly.entity_id
_entity_poly.type
_entity_poly.pdbx_seq_one_letter_code
_entity_poly.pdbx_strand_id
1 'polypeptide(L)'
;MEGSLKKVIPHFEYYLYDFSSNSGEEIKGPDDLRLYLETIRMASIKDPEKFKEAYVRITTVFVTREETEISEGLYETFVHYIYYLTAREDFLRLIQLTRTVSVERSERMQTIAEWLKQEGMEKGMEKGLIKGREEGRIEGRVEGRIEGRIEGRIEGREEGREEGREELLWKQISKKFPQIPSRYFEKLKALTIDQLDTLGLDLIDMQSEEELKRHLPI
;
A
#
# COMPACT_ATOMS: atom_id res chain seq x y z
N MET A 1 -49.71 -9.59 2.42
CA MET A 1 -49.14 -8.57 1.49
C MET A 1 -48.88 -9.25 0.17
N GLU A 2 -49.95 -9.53 -0.57
CA GLU A 2 -49.93 -10.14 -1.90
C GLU A 2 -50.69 -9.19 -2.81
N GLY A 3 -50.07 -8.75 -3.91
CA GLY A 3 -50.85 -8.29 -5.07
C GLY A 3 -50.43 -7.00 -5.77
N SER A 4 -49.79 -6.01 -5.14
CA SER A 4 -49.56 -4.71 -5.80
C SER A 4 -48.16 -4.54 -6.42
N LEU A 5 -47.11 -5.03 -5.77
CA LEU A 5 -45.73 -4.80 -6.22
C LEU A 5 -45.27 -5.75 -7.35
N LYS A 6 -45.89 -6.93 -7.51
CA LYS A 6 -45.52 -7.89 -8.58
C LYS A 6 -45.71 -7.35 -10.00
N LYS A 7 -46.67 -6.44 -10.22
CA LYS A 7 -46.97 -5.87 -11.56
C LYS A 7 -45.92 -4.88 -12.06
N VAL A 8 -45.06 -4.39 -11.17
CA VAL A 8 -44.07 -3.33 -11.48
C VAL A 8 -42.64 -3.87 -11.50
N ILE A 9 -42.45 -5.17 -11.26
CA ILE A 9 -41.15 -5.83 -11.37
C ILE A 9 -41.02 -6.32 -12.82
N PRO A 10 -40.13 -5.73 -13.64
CA PRO A 10 -39.89 -6.23 -14.99
C PRO A 10 -39.37 -7.67 -14.94
N HIS A 11 -40.08 -8.57 -15.63
CA HIS A 11 -39.63 -9.93 -15.87
C HIS A 11 -38.64 -9.90 -17.05
N PHE A 12 -37.35 -9.91 -16.75
CA PHE A 12 -36.33 -10.09 -17.76
C PHE A 12 -36.12 -11.60 -17.97
N GLU A 13 -36.40 -12.09 -19.18
CA GLU A 13 -35.91 -13.39 -19.63
C GLU A 13 -34.51 -13.20 -20.17
N TYR A 14 -33.51 -13.60 -19.39
CA TYR A 14 -32.13 -13.65 -19.84
C TYR A 14 -31.87 -15.01 -20.48
N TYR A 15 -31.43 -14.99 -21.74
CA TYR A 15 -30.85 -16.17 -22.36
C TYR A 15 -29.45 -16.39 -21.77
N LEU A 16 -29.36 -17.24 -20.75
CA LEU A 16 -28.10 -17.74 -20.24
C LEU A 16 -27.65 -18.89 -21.14
N TYR A 17 -26.68 -18.63 -22.01
CA TYR A 17 -26.01 -19.66 -22.79
C TYR A 17 -24.83 -20.20 -21.99
N ASP A 18 -24.88 -21.49 -21.67
CA ASP A 18 -23.76 -22.18 -21.06
C ASP A 18 -22.73 -22.53 -22.15
N PHE A 19 -21.65 -21.76 -22.20
CA PHE A 19 -20.50 -22.00 -23.08
C PHE A 19 -19.46 -22.93 -22.44
N SER A 20 -19.70 -23.44 -21.22
CA SER A 20 -18.84 -24.45 -20.61
C SER A 20 -18.97 -25.77 -21.37
N SER A 21 -17.83 -26.38 -21.68
CA SER A 21 -17.62 -27.41 -22.70
C SER A 21 -18.30 -28.77 -22.49
N ASN A 22 -19.34 -28.88 -21.66
CA ASN A 22 -19.87 -30.18 -21.24
C ASN A 22 -20.90 -30.79 -22.19
N SER A 23 -21.45 -30.04 -23.15
CA SER A 23 -22.45 -30.58 -24.09
C SER A 23 -21.82 -31.27 -25.31
N GLY A 24 -20.55 -31.01 -25.64
CA GLY A 24 -19.92 -31.49 -26.87
C GLY A 24 -20.54 -30.92 -28.15
N GLU A 25 -21.42 -29.91 -28.03
CA GLU A 25 -22.12 -29.32 -29.17
C GLU A 25 -21.18 -28.43 -30.02
N GLU A 26 -21.44 -28.43 -31.33
CA GLU A 26 -20.75 -27.56 -32.27
C GLU A 26 -21.14 -26.10 -32.02
N ILE A 27 -20.14 -25.22 -31.91
CA ILE A 27 -20.37 -23.78 -31.80
C ILE A 27 -20.82 -23.27 -33.17
N LYS A 28 -22.05 -22.78 -33.23
CA LYS A 28 -22.66 -22.20 -34.44
C LYS A 28 -22.44 -20.70 -34.50
N GLY A 29 -22.44 -20.15 -35.71
CA GLY A 29 -22.37 -18.71 -35.96
C GLY A 29 -21.23 -18.32 -36.91
N PRO A 30 -21.02 -17.01 -37.09
CA PRO A 30 -19.94 -16.45 -37.91
C PRO A 30 -18.57 -16.93 -37.41
N ASP A 31 -17.61 -17.03 -38.32
CA ASP A 31 -16.31 -17.65 -38.05
C ASP A 31 -15.54 -16.95 -36.92
N ASP A 32 -15.55 -15.61 -36.88
CA ASP A 32 -14.91 -14.83 -35.81
C ASP A 32 -15.51 -15.12 -34.42
N LEU A 33 -16.85 -15.20 -34.34
CA LEU A 33 -17.54 -15.53 -33.09
C LEU A 33 -17.22 -16.96 -32.65
N ARG A 34 -17.19 -17.89 -33.60
CA ARG A 34 -16.82 -19.29 -33.32
C ARG A 34 -15.40 -19.39 -32.79
N LEU A 35 -14.46 -18.71 -33.42
CA LEU A 35 -13.05 -18.68 -33.02
C LEU A 35 -12.86 -18.09 -31.62
N TYR A 36 -13.58 -17.00 -31.32
CA TYR A 36 -13.60 -16.38 -30.00
C TYR A 36 -14.18 -17.33 -28.92
N LEU A 37 -15.33 -17.95 -29.19
CA LEU A 37 -15.96 -18.88 -28.25
C LEU A 37 -15.14 -20.15 -28.05
N GLU A 38 -14.53 -20.70 -29.12
CA GLU A 38 -13.60 -21.82 -29.01
C GLU A 38 -12.38 -21.46 -28.16
N THR A 39 -11.89 -20.23 -28.28
CA THR A 39 -10.78 -19.73 -27.46
C THR A 39 -11.13 -19.74 -25.99
N ILE A 40 -12.27 -19.14 -25.62
CA ILE A 40 -12.72 -19.10 -24.21
C ILE A 40 -13.00 -20.51 -23.67
N ARG A 41 -13.54 -21.39 -24.51
CA ARG A 41 -13.86 -22.76 -24.12
C ARG A 41 -12.62 -23.55 -23.69
N MET A 42 -11.42 -23.17 -24.12
CA MET A 42 -10.17 -23.83 -23.72
C MET A 42 -9.96 -23.83 -22.20
N ALA A 43 -10.41 -22.82 -21.45
CA ALA A 43 -10.28 -22.81 -19.99
C ALA A 43 -11.09 -23.91 -19.29
N SER A 44 -12.12 -24.45 -19.96
CA SER A 44 -12.91 -25.55 -19.42
C SER A 44 -12.30 -26.92 -19.72
N ILE A 45 -11.30 -26.99 -20.62
CA ILE A 45 -10.67 -28.25 -21.03
C ILE A 45 -9.61 -28.65 -20.00
N LYS A 46 -9.94 -29.65 -19.17
CA LYS A 46 -9.03 -30.19 -18.14
C LYS A 46 -8.07 -31.25 -18.67
N ASP A 47 -8.42 -31.89 -19.78
CA ASP A 47 -7.62 -32.93 -20.42
C ASP A 47 -6.50 -32.28 -21.26
N PRO A 48 -5.21 -32.53 -20.96
CA PRO A 48 -4.10 -31.88 -21.66
C PRO A 48 -4.02 -32.16 -23.16
N GLU A 49 -4.38 -33.37 -23.59
CA GLU A 49 -4.33 -33.72 -25.02
C GLU A 49 -5.49 -33.05 -25.76
N LYS A 50 -6.70 -33.04 -25.19
CA LYS A 50 -7.83 -32.29 -25.77
C LYS A 50 -7.56 -30.79 -25.81
N PHE A 51 -6.86 -30.25 -24.81
CA PHE A 51 -6.46 -28.84 -24.80
C PHE A 51 -5.50 -28.57 -25.95
N LYS A 52 -4.49 -29.43 -26.11
CA LYS A 52 -3.51 -29.32 -27.20
C LYS A 52 -4.15 -29.43 -28.57
N GLU A 53 -5.08 -30.37 -28.77
CA GLU A 53 -5.84 -30.51 -30.02
C GLU A 53 -6.67 -29.24 -30.31
N ALA A 54 -7.34 -28.68 -29.31
CA ALA A 54 -8.08 -27.45 -29.45
C ALA A 54 -7.17 -26.26 -29.80
N TYR A 55 -6.04 -26.14 -29.11
CA TYR A 55 -5.04 -25.12 -29.38
C TYR A 55 -4.51 -25.20 -30.81
N VAL A 56 -4.08 -26.40 -31.26
CA VAL A 56 -3.57 -26.60 -32.63
C VAL A 56 -4.63 -26.21 -33.64
N ARG A 57 -5.88 -26.68 -33.49
CA ARG A 57 -6.97 -26.32 -34.40
C ARG A 57 -7.15 -24.80 -34.51
N ILE A 58 -7.22 -24.09 -33.38
CA ILE A 58 -7.39 -22.63 -33.35
C ILE A 58 -6.19 -21.92 -34.01
N THR A 59 -4.96 -22.31 -33.67
CA THR A 59 -3.76 -21.72 -34.28
C THR A 59 -3.67 -21.97 -35.78
N THR A 60 -4.07 -23.16 -36.27
CA THR A 60 -4.13 -23.45 -37.70
C THR A 60 -5.11 -22.51 -38.41
N VAL A 61 -6.28 -22.24 -37.84
CA VAL A 61 -7.25 -21.28 -38.41
C VAL A 61 -6.62 -19.89 -38.57
N PHE A 62 -5.89 -19.41 -37.55
CA PHE A 62 -5.17 -18.13 -37.63
C PHE A 62 -4.06 -18.11 -38.69
N VAL A 63 -3.43 -19.24 -38.97
CA VAL A 63 -2.38 -19.35 -39.99
C VAL A 63 -2.96 -19.39 -41.41
N THR A 64 -4.10 -20.06 -41.59
CA THR A 64 -4.68 -20.30 -42.94
C THR A 64 -5.60 -19.18 -43.42
N ARG A 65 -6.03 -18.29 -42.53
CA ARG A 65 -6.96 -17.20 -42.81
C ARG A 65 -6.24 -16.01 -43.45
N GLU A 66 -6.98 -15.19 -44.20
CA GLU A 66 -6.51 -13.89 -44.69
C GLU A 66 -6.24 -12.92 -43.53
N GLU A 67 -5.05 -12.32 -43.55
CA GLU A 67 -4.59 -11.36 -42.54
C GLU A 67 -5.28 -10.01 -42.72
N THR A 68 -6.35 -9.81 -41.95
CA THR A 68 -7.06 -8.54 -41.80
C THR A 68 -6.83 -7.97 -40.40
N GLU A 69 -7.05 -6.66 -40.23
CA GLU A 69 -6.96 -5.99 -38.92
C GLU A 69 -7.80 -6.69 -37.85
N ILE A 70 -9.01 -7.14 -38.20
CA ILE A 70 -9.90 -7.90 -37.30
C ILE A 70 -9.27 -9.25 -36.92
N SER A 71 -8.72 -9.97 -37.89
CA SER A 71 -8.09 -11.28 -37.66
C SER A 71 -6.86 -11.17 -36.75
N GLU A 72 -6.09 -10.11 -36.90
CA GLU A 72 -4.91 -9.82 -36.09
C GLU A 72 -5.30 -9.45 -34.66
N GLY A 73 -6.32 -8.61 -34.49
CA GLY A 73 -6.87 -8.30 -33.17
C GLY A 73 -7.40 -9.54 -32.44
N LEU A 74 -8.03 -10.47 -33.17
CA LEU A 74 -8.47 -11.75 -32.61
C LEU A 74 -7.29 -12.66 -32.23
N TYR A 75 -6.23 -12.70 -33.04
CA TYR A 75 -5.03 -13.46 -32.73
C TYR A 75 -4.33 -12.92 -31.48
N GLU A 76 -4.19 -11.61 -31.37
CA GLU A 76 -3.64 -10.96 -30.19
C GLU A 76 -4.47 -11.30 -28.95
N THR A 77 -5.79 -11.18 -29.05
CA THR A 77 -6.71 -11.53 -27.95
C THR A 77 -6.57 -12.99 -27.53
N PHE A 78 -6.43 -13.91 -28.49
CA PHE A 78 -6.17 -15.32 -28.24
C PHE A 78 -4.85 -15.54 -27.48
N VAL A 79 -3.77 -14.88 -27.90
CA VAL A 79 -2.47 -14.97 -27.23
C VAL A 79 -2.54 -14.43 -25.80
N HIS A 80 -3.18 -13.27 -25.60
CA HIS A 80 -3.40 -12.70 -24.27
C HIS A 80 -4.16 -13.68 -23.37
N TYR A 81 -5.25 -14.24 -23.88
CA TYR A 81 -6.06 -15.19 -23.14
C TYR A 81 -5.28 -16.43 -22.71
N ILE A 82 -4.54 -17.05 -23.65
CA ILE A 82 -3.71 -18.22 -23.37
C ILE A 82 -2.56 -17.90 -22.40
N TYR A 83 -1.95 -16.72 -22.50
CA TYR A 83 -0.90 -16.28 -21.59
C TYR A 83 -1.39 -16.23 -20.15
N TYR A 84 -2.60 -15.72 -19.91
CA TYR A 84 -3.19 -15.65 -18.57
C TYR A 84 -3.82 -16.98 -18.11
N LEU A 85 -4.20 -17.85 -19.02
CA LEU A 85 -4.80 -19.15 -18.70
C LEU A 85 -3.77 -20.21 -18.29
N THR A 86 -2.55 -20.13 -18.82
CA THR A 86 -1.54 -21.19 -18.72
C THR A 86 -0.37 -20.80 -17.82
N ALA A 87 0.29 -21.81 -17.23
CA ALA A 87 1.54 -21.60 -16.54
C ALA A 87 2.64 -21.20 -17.54
N ARG A 88 3.68 -20.51 -17.07
CA ARG A 88 4.77 -20.01 -17.91
C ARG A 88 5.42 -21.13 -18.72
N GLU A 89 5.70 -22.26 -18.10
CA GLU A 89 6.34 -23.41 -18.73
C GLU A 89 5.47 -23.98 -19.86
N ASP A 90 4.15 -24.04 -19.65
CA ASP A 90 3.21 -24.52 -20.66
C ASP A 90 3.06 -23.52 -21.80
N PHE A 91 3.00 -22.22 -21.51
CA PHE A 91 2.98 -21.18 -22.54
C PHE A 91 4.21 -21.24 -23.46
N LEU A 92 5.40 -21.50 -22.91
CA LEU A 92 6.61 -21.68 -23.71
C LEU A 92 6.52 -22.92 -24.63
N ARG A 93 5.86 -24.00 -24.19
CA ARG A 93 5.58 -25.15 -25.05
C ARG A 93 4.60 -24.81 -26.16
N LEU A 94 3.59 -23.98 -25.88
CA LEU A 94 2.64 -23.49 -26.88
C LEU A 94 3.30 -22.61 -27.94
N ILE A 95 4.28 -21.78 -27.57
CA ILE A 95 5.14 -21.07 -28.53
C ILE A 95 5.84 -22.05 -29.47
N GLN A 96 6.48 -23.10 -28.91
CA GLN A 96 7.16 -24.11 -29.75
C GLN A 96 6.17 -24.87 -30.65
N LEU A 97 4.98 -25.18 -30.14
CA LEU A 97 3.93 -25.83 -30.92
C LEU A 97 3.45 -24.93 -32.07
N THR A 98 3.22 -23.64 -31.82
CA THR A 98 2.89 -22.67 -32.87
C THR A 98 4.00 -22.59 -33.91
N ARG A 99 5.27 -22.62 -33.49
CA ARG A 99 6.42 -22.60 -34.40
C ARG A 99 6.41 -23.74 -35.40
N THR A 100 5.88 -24.91 -35.03
CA THR A 100 5.76 -26.06 -35.95
C THR A 100 4.72 -25.83 -37.07
N VAL A 101 3.77 -24.92 -36.86
CA VAL A 101 2.70 -24.60 -37.82
C VAL A 101 3.03 -23.31 -38.57
N SER A 102 3.57 -22.30 -37.87
CA SER A 102 3.96 -21.01 -38.43
C SER A 102 5.04 -20.34 -37.57
N VAL A 103 6.20 -20.11 -38.16
CA VAL A 103 7.31 -19.37 -37.52
C VAL A 103 6.89 -17.94 -37.17
N GLU A 104 6.25 -17.24 -38.11
CA GLU A 104 5.81 -15.85 -37.95
C GLU A 104 4.84 -15.68 -36.77
N ARG A 105 3.76 -16.45 -36.73
CA ARG A 105 2.81 -16.47 -35.60
C ARG A 105 3.50 -16.77 -34.27
N SER A 106 4.46 -17.70 -34.23
CA SER A 106 5.25 -18.00 -33.03
C SER A 106 6.11 -16.82 -32.58
N GLU A 107 6.74 -16.10 -33.51
CA GLU A 107 7.51 -14.89 -33.19
C GLU A 107 6.61 -13.77 -32.67
N ARG A 108 5.46 -13.55 -33.31
CA ARG A 108 4.46 -12.59 -32.84
C ARG A 108 3.94 -12.92 -31.44
N MET A 109 3.68 -14.20 -31.17
CA MET A 109 3.26 -14.68 -29.85
C MET A 109 4.33 -14.39 -28.78
N GLN A 110 5.61 -14.56 -29.11
CA GLN A 110 6.72 -14.21 -28.20
C GLN A 110 6.79 -12.70 -27.94
N THR A 111 6.63 -11.87 -28.98
CA THR A 111 6.63 -10.41 -28.83
C THR A 111 5.50 -9.95 -27.91
N ILE A 112 4.28 -10.46 -28.11
CA ILE A 112 3.14 -10.16 -27.24
C ILE A 112 3.43 -10.59 -25.80
N ALA A 113 4.01 -11.77 -25.60
CA ALA A 113 4.33 -12.27 -24.28
C ALA A 113 5.39 -11.43 -23.55
N GLU A 114 6.43 -10.96 -24.24
CA GLU A 114 7.43 -10.09 -23.64
C GLU A 114 6.84 -8.71 -23.30
N TRP A 115 5.97 -8.17 -24.17
CA TRP A 115 5.23 -6.95 -23.89
C TRP A 115 4.33 -7.09 -22.65
N LEU A 116 3.56 -8.17 -22.53
CA LEU A 116 2.71 -8.45 -21.36
C LEU A 116 3.51 -8.57 -20.06
N LYS A 117 4.67 -9.22 -20.13
CA LYS A 117 5.58 -9.35 -19.00
C LYS A 117 6.14 -7.99 -18.58
N GLN A 118 6.55 -7.15 -19.53
CA GLN A 118 7.02 -5.80 -19.25
C GLN A 118 5.91 -4.93 -18.64
N GLU A 119 4.72 -4.93 -19.21
CA GLU A 119 3.57 -4.20 -18.68
C GLU A 119 3.23 -4.64 -17.24
N GLY A 120 3.29 -5.95 -16.98
CA GLY A 120 3.12 -6.50 -15.63
C GLY A 120 4.18 -6.02 -14.64
N MET A 121 5.44 -5.96 -15.06
CA MET A 121 6.54 -5.44 -14.24
C MET A 121 6.38 -3.94 -13.95
N GLU A 122 6.05 -3.14 -14.95
CA GLU A 122 5.84 -1.69 -14.80
C GLU A 122 4.69 -1.40 -13.83
N LYS A 123 3.53 -2.05 -14.02
CA LYS A 123 2.39 -1.93 -13.10
C LYS A 123 2.73 -2.42 -11.69
N GLY A 124 3.52 -3.47 -11.58
CA GLY A 124 4.00 -4.00 -10.30
C GLY A 124 4.89 -3.01 -9.56
N MET A 125 5.84 -2.40 -10.27
CA MET A 125 6.76 -1.40 -9.73
C MET A 125 6.03 -0.13 -9.30
N GLU A 126 5.11 0.38 -10.12
CA GLU A 126 4.30 1.55 -9.79
C GLU A 126 3.48 1.32 -8.52
N LYS A 127 2.75 0.19 -8.44
CA LYS A 127 1.98 -0.17 -7.24
C LYS A 127 2.87 -0.32 -6.00
N GLY A 128 4.04 -0.93 -6.17
CA GLY A 128 5.03 -1.09 -5.09
C GLY A 128 5.52 0.24 -4.56
N LEU A 129 5.84 1.19 -5.46
CA LEU A 129 6.31 2.53 -5.10
C LEU A 129 5.25 3.33 -4.36
N ILE A 130 4.00 3.32 -4.85
CA ILE A 130 2.88 4.02 -4.21
C ILE A 130 2.65 3.46 -2.80
N LYS A 131 2.59 2.14 -2.67
CA LYS A 131 2.35 1.49 -1.39
C LYS A 131 3.49 1.76 -0.40
N GLY A 132 4.74 1.58 -0.82
CA GLY A 132 5.90 1.82 0.04
C GLY A 132 6.02 3.28 0.48
N ARG A 133 5.68 4.24 -0.39
CA ARG A 133 5.66 5.67 -0.03
C ARG A 133 4.58 5.99 1.00
N GLU A 134 3.39 5.41 0.87
CA GLU A 134 2.30 5.65 1.81
C GLU A 134 2.59 5.00 3.18
N GLU A 135 3.09 3.76 3.18
CA GLU A 135 3.51 3.06 4.41
C GLU A 135 4.60 3.85 5.14
N GLY A 136 5.69 4.22 4.45
CA GLY A 136 6.77 4.99 5.07
C GLY A 136 6.34 6.38 5.57
N ARG A 137 5.37 7.03 4.91
CA ARG A 137 4.80 8.30 5.37
C ARG A 137 3.98 8.14 6.65
N ILE A 138 3.20 7.07 6.75
CA ILE A 138 2.41 6.77 7.94
C ILE A 138 3.34 6.45 9.11
N GLU A 139 4.29 5.55 8.90
CA GLU A 139 5.26 5.11 9.91
C GLU A 139 6.05 6.30 10.45
N GLY A 140 6.71 7.08 9.58
CA GLY A 140 7.49 8.24 10.00
C GLY A 140 6.67 9.33 10.71
N ARG A 141 5.38 9.49 10.35
CA ARG A 141 4.49 10.44 11.05
C ARG A 141 4.10 9.93 12.44
N VAL A 142 3.89 8.62 12.60
CA VAL A 142 3.55 8.01 13.89
C VAL A 142 4.75 8.08 14.82
N GLU A 143 5.92 7.66 14.34
CA GLU A 143 7.17 7.70 15.10
C GLU A 143 7.50 9.12 15.54
N GLY A 144 7.59 10.08 14.60
CA GLY A 144 7.91 11.46 14.93
C GLY A 144 6.91 12.13 15.87
N ARG A 145 5.63 11.71 15.84
CA ARG A 145 4.63 12.22 16.79
C ARG A 145 4.79 11.60 18.18
N ILE A 146 5.18 10.34 18.28
CA ILE A 146 5.42 9.67 19.56
C ILE A 146 6.68 10.26 20.20
N GLU A 147 7.77 10.32 19.46
CA GLU A 147 9.05 10.86 19.91
C GLU A 147 8.89 12.31 20.38
N GLY A 148 8.38 13.19 19.52
CA GLY A 148 8.19 14.60 19.89
C GLY A 148 7.22 14.82 21.06
N ARG A 149 6.26 13.91 21.28
CA ARG A 149 5.37 13.98 22.46
C ARG A 149 6.06 13.50 23.73
N ILE A 150 6.95 12.51 23.65
CA ILE A 150 7.71 12.03 24.80
C ILE A 150 8.73 13.07 25.20
N GLU A 151 9.52 13.56 24.26
CA GLU A 151 10.54 14.60 24.49
C GLU A 151 9.91 15.86 25.07
N GLY A 152 8.93 16.44 24.40
CA GLY A 152 8.28 17.66 24.89
C GLY A 152 7.57 17.49 26.24
N ARG A 153 7.16 16.26 26.61
CA ARG A 153 6.59 15.99 27.95
C ARG A 153 7.66 15.87 29.02
N ILE A 154 8.84 15.34 28.69
CA ILE A 154 9.96 15.25 29.63
C ILE A 154 10.51 16.65 29.87
N GLU A 155 10.86 17.37 28.82
CA GLU A 155 11.40 18.73 28.88
C GLU A 155 10.44 19.66 29.63
N GLY A 156 9.18 19.74 29.22
CA GLY A 156 8.20 20.61 29.88
C GLY A 156 7.91 20.23 31.35
N ARG A 157 8.16 18.98 31.75
CA ARG A 157 8.02 18.56 33.16
C ARG A 157 9.25 18.93 33.99
N GLU A 158 10.44 18.86 33.40
CA GLU A 158 11.67 19.28 34.05
C GLU A 158 11.70 20.80 34.23
N GLU A 159 11.46 21.56 33.16
CA GLU A 159 11.35 23.03 33.20
C GLU A 159 10.29 23.49 34.21
N GLY A 160 9.08 22.94 34.14
CA GLY A 160 8.02 23.31 35.09
C GLY A 160 8.32 22.94 36.55
N ARG A 161 9.18 21.95 36.80
CA ARG A 161 9.63 21.58 38.15
C ARG A 161 10.71 22.55 38.65
N GLU A 162 11.61 22.99 37.79
CA GLU A 162 12.63 24.00 38.10
C GLU A 162 11.98 25.35 38.39
N GLU A 163 11.17 25.87 37.46
CA GLU A 163 10.46 27.14 37.63
C GLU A 163 9.61 27.14 38.92
N GLY A 164 8.89 26.04 39.18
CA GLY A 164 8.08 25.92 40.39
C GLY A 164 8.89 25.90 41.68
N ARG A 165 10.10 25.31 41.67
CA ARG A 165 11.02 25.32 42.82
C ARG A 165 11.56 26.73 43.07
N GLU A 166 12.03 27.40 42.04
CA GLU A 166 12.54 28.78 42.12
C GLU A 166 11.48 29.73 42.64
N GLU A 167 10.26 29.67 42.10
CA GLU A 167 9.16 30.56 42.49
C GLU A 167 8.74 30.33 43.95
N LEU A 168 8.68 29.07 44.38
CA LEU A 168 8.35 28.72 45.76
C LEU A 168 9.44 29.15 46.74
N LEU A 169 10.71 28.90 46.43
CA LEU A 169 11.85 29.34 47.24
C LEU A 169 11.86 30.85 47.38
N TRP A 170 11.64 31.58 46.28
CA TRP A 170 11.59 33.03 46.27
C TRP A 170 10.48 33.58 47.14
N LYS A 171 9.28 32.99 47.10
CA LYS A 171 8.16 33.36 47.98
C LYS A 171 8.52 33.16 49.46
N GLN A 172 9.23 32.07 49.79
CA GLN A 172 9.69 31.82 51.17
C GLN A 172 10.77 32.82 51.61
N ILE A 173 11.79 33.05 50.78
CA ILE A 173 12.86 34.02 51.00
C ILE A 173 12.29 35.42 51.21
N SER A 174 11.42 35.88 50.31
CA SER A 174 10.80 37.21 50.37
C SER A 174 9.95 37.39 51.63
N LYS A 175 9.34 36.31 52.15
CA LYS A 175 8.57 36.33 53.39
C LYS A 175 9.46 36.36 54.63
N LYS A 176 10.59 35.65 54.62
CA LYS A 176 11.55 35.58 55.75
C LYS A 176 12.44 36.82 55.82
N PHE A 177 12.78 37.40 54.67
CA PHE A 177 13.65 38.58 54.52
C PHE A 177 12.95 39.68 53.70
N PRO A 178 12.08 40.50 54.32
CA PRO A 178 11.24 41.44 53.57
C PRO A 178 12.00 42.57 52.85
N GLN A 179 13.25 42.84 53.22
CA GLN A 179 14.08 43.89 52.61
C GLN A 179 14.94 43.38 51.46
N ILE A 180 14.81 42.11 51.08
CA ILE A 180 15.64 41.52 50.05
C ILE A 180 15.30 42.11 48.66
N PRO A 181 16.31 42.58 47.90
CA PRO A 181 16.09 43.10 46.55
C PRO A 181 15.62 42.02 45.56
N SER A 182 14.67 42.35 44.69
CA SER A 182 14.14 41.43 43.66
C SER A 182 15.18 40.89 42.66
N ARG A 183 16.32 41.58 42.49
CA ARG A 183 17.45 41.11 41.68
C ARG A 183 18.03 39.76 42.12
N TYR A 184 17.77 39.34 43.36
CA TYR A 184 18.19 38.04 43.86
C TYR A 184 17.35 36.88 43.31
N PHE A 185 16.16 37.16 42.79
CA PHE A 185 15.37 36.16 42.07
C PHE A 185 16.07 35.67 40.80
N GLU A 186 16.65 36.58 40.03
CA GLU A 186 17.43 36.22 38.83
C GLU A 186 18.69 35.41 39.19
N LYS A 187 19.23 35.58 40.40
CA LYS A 187 20.34 34.75 40.90
C LYS A 187 19.90 33.34 41.30
N LEU A 188 18.64 33.15 41.70
CA LEU A 188 18.07 31.82 41.97
C LEU A 188 17.91 31.02 40.67
N LYS A 189 17.54 31.67 39.56
CA LYS A 189 17.43 31.04 38.24
C LYS A 189 18.74 30.51 37.68
N ALA A 190 19.86 30.97 38.22
CA ALA A 190 21.19 30.53 37.83
C ALA A 190 21.68 29.32 38.65
N LEU A 191 20.91 28.89 39.67
CA LEU A 191 21.24 27.75 40.51
C LEU A 191 20.76 26.45 39.88
N THR A 192 21.52 25.38 40.09
CA THR A 192 21.07 24.03 39.71
C THR A 192 19.98 23.53 40.66
N ILE A 193 19.22 22.52 40.22
CA ILE A 193 18.24 21.79 41.05
C ILE A 193 18.79 21.44 42.44
N ASP A 194 19.99 20.87 42.52
CA ASP A 194 20.58 20.43 43.79
C ASP A 194 20.94 21.62 44.69
N GLN A 195 21.36 22.74 44.10
CA GLN A 195 21.64 23.97 44.83
C GLN A 195 20.35 24.61 45.37
N LEU A 196 19.26 24.58 44.60
CA LEU A 196 17.93 25.02 45.03
C LEU A 196 17.39 24.16 46.18
N ASP A 197 17.51 22.84 46.07
CA ASP A 197 17.07 21.90 47.12
C ASP A 197 17.90 22.09 48.42
N THR A 198 19.22 22.28 48.30
CA THR A 198 20.10 22.57 49.45
C THR A 198 19.74 23.91 50.10
N LEU A 199 19.58 24.96 49.28
CA LEU A 199 19.19 26.27 49.77
C LEU A 199 17.82 26.23 50.47
N GLY A 200 16.87 25.44 49.97
CA GLY A 200 15.56 25.28 50.62
C GLY A 200 15.63 24.67 52.02
N LEU A 201 16.54 23.72 52.24
CA LEU A 201 16.77 23.14 53.57
C LEU A 201 17.44 24.17 54.50
N ASP A 202 18.53 24.79 54.04
CA ASP A 202 19.30 25.73 54.85
C ASP A 202 18.48 26.99 55.18
N LEU A 203 17.60 27.42 54.27
CA LEU A 203 16.73 28.57 54.44
C LEU A 203 15.87 28.46 55.70
N ILE A 204 15.53 27.25 56.16
CA ILE A 204 14.72 27.03 57.37
C ILE A 204 15.44 27.59 58.60
N ASP A 205 16.74 27.33 58.71
CA ASP A 205 17.55 27.65 59.88
C ASP A 205 18.23 29.02 59.79
N MET A 206 18.32 29.62 58.60
CA MET A 206 18.96 30.93 58.38
C MET A 206 18.41 32.04 59.28
N GLN A 207 19.27 32.88 59.84
CA GLN A 207 18.87 34.02 60.69
C GLN A 207 19.12 35.39 60.04
N SER A 208 19.90 35.44 58.95
CA SER A 208 20.31 36.69 58.31
C SER A 208 20.36 36.60 56.78
N GLU A 209 20.23 37.74 56.11
CA GLU A 209 20.38 37.85 54.65
C GLU A 209 21.82 37.58 54.19
N GLU A 210 22.81 37.78 55.06
CA GLU A 210 24.23 37.51 54.82
C GLU A 210 24.53 36.03 54.61
N GLU A 211 23.80 35.14 55.30
CA GLU A 211 23.90 33.70 55.11
C GLU A 211 23.35 33.27 53.75
N LEU A 212 22.21 33.84 53.34
CA LEU A 212 21.58 33.61 52.04
C LEU A 212 22.51 34.00 50.87
N LYS A 213 23.27 35.10 51.00
CA LYS A 213 24.24 35.55 49.98
C LYS A 213 25.35 34.53 49.70
N ARG A 214 25.65 33.61 50.62
CA ARG A 214 26.69 32.57 50.43
C ARG A 214 26.27 31.46 49.47
N HIS A 215 24.97 31.27 49.31
CA HIS A 215 24.40 30.25 48.43
C HIS A 215 24.15 30.75 47.00
N LEU A 216 24.25 32.06 46.77
CA LEU A 216 23.97 32.67 45.48
C LEU A 216 25.26 32.95 44.73
N PRO A 217 25.30 32.73 43.41
CA PRO A 217 26.46 33.05 42.59
C PRO A 217 26.80 34.55 42.68
N ILE A 218 28.10 34.85 42.63
CA ILE A 218 28.67 36.20 42.74
C ILE A 218 28.14 37.08 41.62
#